data_AF-I6CIR1-F1
#
_entry.id   AF-I6CIR1-F1
#
_cell.length_a   1.000
_cell.length_b   1.000
_cell.length_c   1.000
_cell.angle_alpha   90.00
_cell.angle_beta   90.00
_cell.angle_gamma   90.00
#
_symmetry.space_group_name_H-M   'P 1'
#
loop_
_entity.id
_entity.type
_entity.pdbx_description
1 polymer ?
#
loop_
_entity_poly.entity_id
_entity_poly.type
_entity_poly.pdbx_seq_one_letter_code
_entity_poly.pdbx_strand_id
1 'polypeptide(L)' 'MALLTSVRQGMTAGEVAAHFGWPLEKARNALEQLFSAGTLRKRSSRYRLKPH' A
#
# COMPACT_ATOMS: atom_id res chain seq x y z
N MET A 1 -12.93 -6.86 -10.42
CA MET A 1 -11.67 -7.52 -10.83
C MET A 1 -10.48 -6.55 -10.96
N ALA A 2 -10.39 -5.48 -10.15
CA ALA A 2 -9.29 -4.49 -10.24
C ALA A 2 -8.30 -4.56 -9.05
N LEU A 3 -8.78 -5.00 -7.88
CA LEU A 3 -8.01 -4.97 -6.63
C LEU A 3 -6.78 -5.89 -6.64
N LEU A 4 -6.92 -7.11 -7.15
CA LEU A 4 -5.81 -8.07 -7.23
C LEU A 4 -4.69 -7.58 -8.16
N THR A 5 -5.06 -6.88 -9.24
CA THR A 5 -4.10 -6.30 -10.18
C THR A 5 -3.36 -5.13 -9.55
N SER A 6 -4.05 -4.24 -8.83
CA SER A 6 -3.41 -3.14 -8.10
C SER A 6 -2.54 -3.63 -6.94
N VAL A 7 -2.94 -4.66 -6.19
CA VAL A 7 -2.09 -5.25 -5.13
C VAL A 7 -0.82 -5.85 -5.72
N ARG A 8 -0.91 -6.54 -6.87
CA ARG A 8 0.24 -7.13 -7.59
C ARG A 8 1.13 -6.05 -8.23
N GLN A 9 0.55 -4.94 -8.68
CA GLN A 9 1.25 -3.77 -9.23
C GLN A 9 1.76 -2.81 -8.15
N GLY A 10 1.29 -2.97 -6.92
CA GLY A 10 1.48 -2.08 -5.77
C GLY A 10 0.42 -0.98 -5.70
N MET A 11 0.03 -0.63 -4.47
CA MET A 11 -0.96 0.41 -4.17
C MET A 11 -0.30 1.67 -3.61
N THR A 12 -0.86 2.82 -3.95
CA THR A 12 -0.52 4.10 -3.34
C THR A 12 -1.28 4.30 -2.02
N ALA A 13 -0.79 5.21 -1.17
CA ALA A 13 -1.51 5.59 0.05
C ALA A 13 -2.91 6.16 -0.24
N GLY A 14 -3.08 6.84 -1.37
CA GLY A 14 -4.38 7.34 -1.83
C GLY A 14 -5.35 6.22 -2.22
N GLU A 15 -4.87 5.20 -2.94
CA GLU A 15 -5.70 4.03 -3.27
C GLU A 15 -6.11 3.25 -2.02
N VAL A 16 -5.19 3.08 -1.06
CA VAL A 16 -5.50 2.42 0.22
C VAL A 16 -6.47 3.26 1.05
N ALA A 17 -6.27 4.59 1.11
CA ALA A 17 -7.20 5.49 1.79
C ALA A 17 -8.61 5.41 1.20
N ALA A 18 -8.74 5.48 -0.12
CA ALA A 18 -10.02 5.38 -0.82
C ALA A 18 -10.68 4.00 -0.65
N HIS A 19 -9.88 2.93 -0.63
CA HIS A 19 -10.37 1.57 -0.47
C HIS A 19 -10.89 1.29 0.95
N PHE A 20 -10.17 1.75 1.97
CA PHE A 20 -10.51 1.52 3.37
C PHE A 20 -11.37 2.64 4.00
N GLY A 21 -11.66 3.71 3.25
CA GLY A 21 -12.32 4.90 3.77
C GLY A 21 -11.51 5.59 4.86
N TRP A 22 -10.18 5.48 4.81
CA TRP A 22 -9.28 6.01 5.82
C TRP A 22 -8.78 7.41 5.46
N PRO A 23 -8.46 8.25 6.47
CA PRO A 23 -7.67 9.46 6.24
C PRO A 23 -6.34 9.11 5.58
N LEU A 24 -5.88 9.97 4.67
CA LEU A 24 -4.64 9.76 3.90
C LEU A 24 -3.44 9.52 4.82
N GLU A 25 -3.36 10.24 5.95
CA GLU A 25 -2.32 10.04 6.97
C GLU A 25 -2.38 8.66 7.61
N LYS A 26 -3.57 8.15 7.93
CA LYS A 26 -3.75 6.83 8.52
C LYS A 26 -3.31 5.74 7.54
N ALA A 27 -3.71 5.85 6.27
CA ALA A 27 -3.29 4.93 5.23
C ALA A 27 -1.77 4.97 5.02
N ARG A 28 -1.17 6.17 5.02
CA ARG A 28 0.28 6.35 4.89
C ARG A 28 1.04 5.73 6.06
N ASN A 29 0.60 5.96 7.30
CA ASN A 29 1.23 5.38 8.49
C ASN A 29 1.15 3.85 8.48
N ALA A 30 0.00 3.27 8.13
CA ALA A 30 -0.15 1.82 8.02
C ALA A 30 0.79 1.24 6.94
N LEU A 31 0.91 1.90 5.79
CA LEU A 31 1.80 1.47 4.72
C LEU A 31 3.28 1.60 5.08
N GLU A 32 3.67 2.66 5.79
CA GLU A 32 5.03 2.83 6.29
C GLU A 32 5.38 1.82 7.38
N GLN A 33 4.44 1.48 8.28
CA GLN A 33 4.64 0.40 9.26
C GLN A 33 4.84 -0.96 8.57
N LEU A 34 4.00 -1.30 7.59
CA LEU A 34 4.12 -2.54 6.82
C LEU A 34 5.38 -2.57 5.93
N PHE A 35 5.86 -1.41 5.48
CA PHE A 35 7.16 -1.27 4.81
C PHE A 35 8.32 -1.49 5.78
N SER A 36 8.26 -0.88 6.97
CA SER A 36 9.28 -1.05 8.02
C SER A 36 9.33 -2.49 8.55
N ALA A 37 8.19 -3.17 8.63
CA ALA A 37 8.09 -4.60 8.95
C ALA A 37 8.66 -5.53 7.85
N GLY A 38 9.09 -4.99 6.70
CA GLY A 38 9.67 -5.74 5.60
C GLY A 38 8.65 -6.50 4.74
N THR A 39 7.35 -6.35 5.04
CA THR A 39 6.24 -6.97 4.30
C THR A 39 5.99 -6.29 2.95
N LEU A 40 6.18 -4.96 2.91
CA LEU A 40 6.03 -4.16 1.69
C LEU A 40 7.38 -3.65 1.19
N ARG A 41 7.46 -3.39 -0.12
CA ARG A 41 8.55 -2.70 -0.78
C ARG A 41 8.04 -1.39 -1.36
N LYS A 42 8.66 -0.28 -0.97
CA LYS A 42 8.34 1.05 -1.48
C LYS A 42 9.12 1.33 -2.76
N ARG A 43 8.43 1.63 -3.86
CA ARG A 43 9.02 2.18 -5.07
C ARG A 43 8.44 3.59 -5.28
N SER A 44 9.20 4.60 -4.83
CA SER A 44 8.80 6.00 -4.83
C SER A 44 7.47 6.24 -4.07
N SER A 45 6.34 6.38 -4.76
CA SER A 45 5.01 6.58 -4.19
C SER A 45 4.15 5.32 -4.04
N ARG A 46 4.63 4.17 -4.52
CA ARG A 46 3.85 2.93 -4.64
C ARG A 46 4.39 1.82 -3.74
N TYR A 47 3.51 1.19 -2.97
CA TYR A 47 3.84 0.10 -2.05
C TYR A 47 3.43 -1.23 -2.67
N ARG A 48 4.40 -2.14 -2.84
CA ARG A 48 4.19 -3.49 -3.38
C ARG A 48 4.38 -4.52 -2.28
N LEU A 49 3.61 -5.61 -2.30
CA LEU A 49 3.95 -6.80 -1.50
C LEU A 49 5.28 -7.36 -2.01
N LYS A 50 6.20 -7.65 -1.10
CA LYS A 50 7.36 -8.47 -1.44
C LYS A 50 6.83 -9.88 -1.74
N PRO A 51 7.14 -10.47 -2.91
CA PRO A 51 6.95 -11.90 -3.06
C PRO A 51 7.88 -12.59 -2.04
N HIS A 52 7.32 -13.52 -1.27
CA HIS A 52 8.11 -14.47 -0.49
C HIS A 52 8.98 -15.32 -1.42
#